data_AF-A0A059AGZ7-F1
#
_entry.id   AF-A0A059AGZ7-F1
#
_cell.length_a   1.000
_cell.length_b   1.000
_cell.length_c   1.000
_cell.angle_alpha   90.00
_cell.angle_beta   90.00
_cell.angle_gamma   90.00
#
_symmetry.space_group_name_H-M   'P 1'
#
loop_
_entity.id
_entity.type
_entity.pdbx_description
1 polymer ?
#
loop_
_entity_poly.entity_id
_entity_poly.type
_entity_poly.pdbx_seq_one_letter_code
_entity_poly.pdbx_strand_id
1 'polypeptide(L)'
;MAGGRFVHKLLRRKLQSHFKVSMSLAQRFSKESAINAGSVSALRAFALLGAGVSGLLSFSTLSASADEAEHGLECPSYPWPHKGILTGVFQQACASCHSMSLVSFHDHVGVAYAKEEVKAMAAEIMVVDGPNNEGEMFTRPGKQSDQFPQSYANEAAARSANGGAYPPDLSLITKARHNSQNYVFSLAGYRDPPAGVAIREGLHYNPYFPGEAIAMPKMLNDGAVKYDDGTPSTESQMGKDVLTFLSWAAEPEMEERNLVGFKWILVLSLALLQAANYRRLKWPVLKSRKLVLDVVK
;
A
#
# COMPACT_ATOMS: atom_id res chain seq x y z
N MET A 1 57.05 1.33 28.80
CA MET A 1 56.48 1.80 30.08
C MET A 1 56.26 3.31 30.03
N ALA A 2 55.01 3.81 29.95
CA ALA A 2 54.59 5.17 30.36
C ALA A 2 53.12 5.53 30.00
N GLY A 3 52.46 4.83 29.06
CA GLY A 3 51.11 5.19 28.60
C GLY A 3 49.92 4.66 29.43
N GLY A 4 50.05 3.48 30.08
CA GLY A 4 48.91 2.82 30.74
C GLY A 4 48.49 3.40 32.10
N ARG A 5 49.37 4.13 32.79
CA ARG A 5 49.09 4.67 34.15
C ARG A 5 48.24 5.95 34.13
N PHE A 6 48.16 6.65 33.00
CA PHE A 6 47.39 7.90 32.90
C PHE A 6 45.90 7.65 32.63
N VAL A 7 45.59 6.67 31.77
CA VAL A 7 44.21 6.28 31.44
C VAL A 7 43.49 5.66 32.64
N HIS A 8 44.19 4.85 33.44
CA HIS A 8 43.61 4.24 34.64
C HIS A 8 43.33 5.27 35.77
N LYS A 9 44.07 6.39 35.80
CA LYS A 9 43.83 7.49 36.76
C LYS A 9 42.62 8.34 36.36
N LEU A 10 42.37 8.52 35.06
CA LEU A 10 41.22 9.26 34.55
C LEU A 10 39.90 8.49 34.76
N LEU A 11 39.89 7.17 34.48
CA LEU A 11 38.73 6.30 34.71
C LEU A 11 38.34 6.22 36.19
N ARG A 12 39.31 6.18 37.11
CA ARG A 12 39.05 6.13 38.56
C ARG A 12 38.46 7.45 39.09
N ARG A 13 38.87 8.60 38.55
CA ARG A 13 38.29 9.91 38.93
C ARG A 13 36.85 10.08 38.44
N LYS A 14 36.52 9.59 37.24
CA LYS A 14 35.15 9.68 36.70
C LYS A 14 34.19 8.72 37.42
N LEU A 15 34.62 7.51 37.77
CA LEU A 15 33.78 6.59 38.55
C LEU A 15 33.52 7.10 39.97
N GLN A 16 34.51 7.72 40.63
CA GLN A 16 34.33 8.27 41.97
C GLN A 16 33.42 9.51 42.01
N SER A 17 33.33 10.30 40.92
CA SER A 17 32.39 11.42 40.85
C SER A 17 30.95 10.96 40.63
N HIS A 18 30.71 9.88 39.87
CA HIS A 18 29.37 9.34 39.68
C HIS A 18 28.81 8.67 40.96
N PHE A 19 29.66 8.05 41.78
CA PHE A 19 29.22 7.41 43.03
C PHE A 19 28.87 8.41 44.14
N LYS A 20 29.55 9.56 44.21
CA LYS A 20 29.27 10.62 45.21
C LYS A 20 27.97 11.40 44.92
N VAL A 21 27.55 11.50 43.66
CA VAL A 21 26.28 12.15 43.27
C VAL A 21 25.08 11.24 43.54
N SER A 22 25.26 9.92 43.49
CA SER A 22 24.19 8.96 43.79
C SER A 22 23.91 8.85 45.31
N MET A 23 24.93 8.92 46.18
CA MET A 23 24.72 8.88 47.64
C MET A 23 24.12 10.16 48.23
N SER A 24 24.39 11.35 47.67
CA SER A 24 23.85 12.60 48.22
C SER A 24 22.35 12.80 47.91
N LEU A 25 21.86 12.20 46.82
CA LEU A 25 20.44 12.21 46.46
C LEU A 25 19.64 11.17 47.26
N ALA A 26 20.24 10.00 47.53
CA ALA A 26 19.64 8.95 48.37
C ALA A 26 19.55 9.35 49.86
N GLN A 27 20.50 10.15 50.37
CA GLN A 27 20.46 10.64 51.76
C GLN A 27 19.51 11.84 51.97
N ARG A 28 19.11 12.56 50.91
CA ARG A 28 18.10 13.63 51.00
C ARG A 28 16.65 13.11 51.03
N PHE A 29 16.41 11.86 50.67
CA PHE A 29 15.07 11.25 50.72
C PHE A 29 14.77 10.51 52.03
N SER A 30 15.73 10.38 52.96
CA SER A 30 15.57 9.55 54.16
C SER A 30 15.40 10.35 55.46
N LYS A 31 15.31 11.68 55.40
CA LYS A 31 15.29 12.52 56.61
C LYS A 31 14.22 13.61 56.60
N GLU A 32 12.96 13.20 56.45
CA GLU A 32 11.81 13.92 57.03
C GLU A 32 10.56 13.02 57.03
N SER A 33 10.39 12.25 58.10
CA SER A 33 9.13 11.55 58.40
C SER A 33 8.74 11.79 59.86
N ALA A 34 8.48 13.05 60.19
CA ALA A 34 7.57 13.38 61.28
C ALA A 34 6.14 13.24 60.71
N ILE A 35 5.55 12.06 60.86
CA ILE A 35 4.26 11.72 60.28
C ILE A 35 3.15 12.31 61.17
N ASN A 36 2.67 13.50 60.81
CA ASN A 36 1.37 13.99 61.27
C ASN A 36 0.25 13.37 60.41
N ALA A 37 -0.89 13.07 61.04
CA ALA A 37 -2.02 12.33 60.47
C ALA A 37 -2.65 12.91 59.17
N GLY A 38 -2.25 14.11 58.73
CA GLY A 38 -2.62 14.69 57.43
C GLY A 38 -1.83 14.15 56.22
N SER A 39 -0.66 13.54 56.44
CA SER A 39 0.25 13.10 55.36
C SER A 39 -0.22 11.82 54.64
N VAL A 40 -0.98 10.97 55.32
CA VAL A 40 -1.49 9.69 54.75
C VAL A 40 -2.56 9.92 53.68
N SER A 41 -3.30 11.03 53.75
CA SER A 41 -4.27 11.43 52.72
C SER A 41 -3.55 11.91 51.45
N ALA A 42 -2.50 12.71 51.60
CA ALA A 42 -1.69 13.18 50.48
C ALA A 42 -0.97 12.02 49.76
N LEU A 43 -0.36 11.08 50.49
CA LEU A 43 0.29 9.91 49.90
C LEU A 43 -0.67 8.98 49.16
N ARG A 44 -1.91 8.79 49.67
CA ARG A 44 -2.96 8.04 48.97
C ARG A 44 -3.45 8.76 47.71
N ALA A 45 -3.58 10.09 47.75
CA ALA A 45 -3.94 10.88 46.59
C ALA A 45 -2.85 10.82 45.50
N PHE A 46 -1.57 10.89 45.86
CA PHE A 46 -0.46 10.73 44.92
C PHE A 46 -0.36 9.31 44.36
N ALA A 47 -0.63 8.27 45.15
CA ALA A 47 -0.64 6.89 44.67
C ALA A 47 -1.83 6.62 43.72
N LEU A 48 -3.01 7.17 44.00
CA LEU A 48 -4.19 7.08 43.13
C LEU A 48 -4.03 7.90 41.85
N LEU A 49 -3.41 9.08 41.92
CA LEU A 49 -3.05 9.87 40.74
C LEU A 49 -1.96 9.20 39.92
N GLY A 50 -0.93 8.62 40.55
CA GLY A 50 0.13 7.88 39.88
C GLY A 50 -0.38 6.63 39.17
N ALA A 51 -1.21 5.83 39.84
CA ALA A 51 -1.86 4.67 39.24
C ALA A 51 -2.86 5.06 38.13
N GLY A 52 -3.59 6.17 38.31
CA GLY A 52 -4.49 6.71 37.30
C GLY A 52 -3.75 7.20 36.06
N VAL A 53 -2.65 7.94 36.23
CA VAL A 53 -1.82 8.44 35.12
C VAL A 53 -1.09 7.30 34.42
N SER A 54 -0.51 6.33 35.15
CA SER A 54 0.10 5.15 34.53
C SER A 54 -0.91 4.27 33.81
N GLY A 55 -2.10 4.06 34.40
CA GLY A 55 -3.18 3.30 33.76
C GLY A 55 -3.73 3.97 32.50
N LEU A 56 -3.93 5.30 32.54
CA LEU A 56 -4.36 6.08 31.38
C LEU A 56 -3.29 6.09 30.28
N LEU A 57 -2.02 6.25 30.64
CA LEU A 57 -0.91 6.21 29.67
C LEU A 57 -0.78 4.83 29.03
N SER A 58 -0.78 3.75 29.82
CA SER A 58 -0.72 2.38 29.29
C SER A 58 -1.93 2.03 28.42
N PHE A 59 -3.13 2.48 28.78
CA PHE A 59 -4.32 2.28 27.96
C PHE A 59 -4.22 3.06 26.65
N SER A 60 -3.82 4.34 26.70
CA SER A 60 -3.67 5.15 25.48
C SER A 60 -2.61 4.61 24.51
N THR A 61 -1.50 4.04 25.01
CA THR A 61 -0.50 3.41 24.15
C THR A 61 -1.00 2.11 23.52
N LEU A 62 -1.79 1.32 24.24
CA LEU A 62 -2.38 0.08 23.71
C LEU A 62 -3.45 0.39 22.67
N SER A 63 -4.29 1.40 22.92
CA SER A 63 -5.28 1.88 21.94
C SER A 63 -4.60 2.41 20.69
N ALA A 64 -3.54 3.22 20.83
CA ALA A 64 -2.79 3.72 19.68
C ALA A 64 -2.15 2.58 18.85
N SER A 65 -1.55 1.58 19.50
CA SER A 65 -0.98 0.43 18.77
C SER A 65 -2.03 -0.44 18.09
N ALA A 66 -3.22 -0.55 18.69
CA ALA A 66 -4.33 -1.28 18.08
C ALA A 66 -4.90 -0.52 16.89
N ASP A 67 -5.06 0.79 17.00
CA ASP A 67 -5.51 1.64 15.90
C ASP A 67 -4.49 1.64 14.74
N GLU A 68 -3.19 1.64 15.03
CA GLU A 68 -2.13 1.51 14.01
C GLU A 68 -2.23 0.18 13.26
N ALA A 69 -2.46 -0.94 13.98
CA ALA A 69 -2.64 -2.25 13.38
C ALA A 69 -3.90 -2.34 12.52
N GLU A 70 -5.01 -1.73 12.94
CA GLU A 70 -6.27 -1.70 12.18
C GLU A 70 -6.14 -0.92 10.87
N HIS A 71 -5.41 0.20 10.86
CA HIS A 71 -5.18 0.98 9.63
C HIS A 71 -4.16 0.32 8.69
N GLY A 72 -3.20 -0.42 9.24
CA GLY A 72 -2.06 -0.96 8.51
C GLY A 72 -0.99 0.11 8.25
N LEU A 73 0.24 -0.35 8.02
CA LEU A 73 1.38 0.50 7.75
C LEU A 73 1.22 1.24 6.42
N GLU A 74 1.50 2.55 6.41
CA GLU A 74 1.51 3.32 5.16
C GLU A 74 2.60 2.80 4.20
N CYS A 75 2.24 2.65 2.93
CA CYS A 75 3.16 2.21 1.90
C CYS A 75 3.99 3.40 1.35
N PRO A 76 5.31 3.20 1.13
CA PRO A 76 6.15 4.24 0.55
C PRO A 76 5.81 4.47 -0.92
N SER A 77 6.18 5.63 -1.45
CA SER A 77 6.04 5.94 -2.87
C SER A 77 7.23 5.38 -3.66
N TYR A 78 6.95 4.46 -4.58
CA TYR A 78 7.97 3.87 -5.45
C TYR A 78 8.01 4.56 -6.83
N PRO A 79 9.20 4.69 -7.46
CA PRO A 79 9.33 5.26 -8.80
C PRO A 79 8.98 4.23 -9.88
N TRP A 80 7.70 4.12 -10.23
CA TRP A 80 7.21 3.14 -11.20
C TRP A 80 7.55 3.48 -12.65
N PRO A 81 8.11 2.53 -13.42
CA PRO A 81 8.13 2.63 -14.87
C PRO A 81 6.76 2.20 -15.42
N HIS A 82 6.02 3.12 -16.02
CA HIS A 82 4.72 2.84 -16.65
C HIS A 82 4.85 2.45 -18.13
N LYS A 83 5.91 1.74 -18.51
CA LYS A 83 6.19 1.37 -19.91
C LYS A 83 6.36 -0.14 -20.05
N GLY A 84 5.55 -0.74 -20.94
CA GLY A 84 5.57 -2.18 -21.22
C GLY A 84 4.85 -2.98 -20.14
N ILE A 85 4.36 -4.18 -20.51
CA ILE A 85 3.56 -5.06 -19.64
C ILE A 85 4.04 -6.50 -19.82
N LEU A 86 4.15 -7.24 -18.71
CA LEU A 86 4.49 -8.66 -18.67
C LEU A 86 3.42 -9.43 -17.91
N THR A 87 2.67 -10.30 -18.59
CA THR A 87 1.50 -10.99 -17.99
C THR A 87 1.81 -12.37 -17.44
N GLY A 88 2.99 -12.92 -17.77
CA GLY A 88 3.36 -14.30 -17.43
C GLY A 88 3.35 -14.60 -15.93
N VAL A 89 3.71 -13.62 -15.09
CA VAL A 89 3.70 -13.82 -13.64
C VAL A 89 2.28 -13.94 -13.07
N PHE A 90 1.30 -13.21 -13.63
CA PHE A 90 -0.10 -13.34 -13.20
C PHE A 90 -0.66 -14.74 -13.52
N GLN A 91 -0.42 -15.24 -14.74
CA GLN A 91 -0.91 -16.55 -15.16
C GLN A 91 -0.32 -17.69 -14.33
N GLN A 92 0.97 -17.61 -13.98
CA GLN A 92 1.65 -18.68 -13.26
C GLN A 92 1.45 -18.62 -11.73
N ALA A 93 1.32 -17.44 -11.13
CA ALA A 93 1.27 -17.28 -9.67
C ALA A 93 -0.11 -16.88 -9.11
N CYS A 94 -0.96 -16.21 -9.89
CA CYS A 94 -2.18 -15.56 -9.38
C CYS A 94 -3.46 -16.17 -9.92
N ALA A 95 -3.48 -16.60 -11.19
CA ALA A 95 -4.69 -17.04 -11.90
C ALA A 95 -5.37 -18.29 -11.30
N SER A 96 -4.66 -19.04 -10.46
CA SER A 96 -5.22 -20.20 -9.75
C SER A 96 -6.22 -19.82 -8.66
N CYS A 97 -6.13 -18.62 -8.10
CA CYS A 97 -6.98 -18.15 -6.99
C CYS A 97 -7.72 -16.85 -7.31
N HIS A 98 -7.11 -15.98 -8.12
CA HIS A 98 -7.67 -14.69 -8.47
C HIS A 98 -8.24 -14.68 -9.88
N SER A 99 -9.49 -14.22 -9.99
CA SER A 99 -10.11 -13.92 -11.28
C SER A 99 -9.66 -12.57 -11.81
N MET A 100 -9.80 -12.40 -13.13
CA MET A 100 -9.68 -11.12 -13.80
C MET A 100 -10.75 -11.02 -14.88
N SER A 101 -11.99 -10.83 -14.43
CA SER A 101 -13.19 -10.94 -15.26
C SER A 101 -13.42 -9.80 -16.24
N LEU A 102 -12.75 -8.66 -16.08
CA LEU A 102 -12.93 -7.51 -16.98
C LEU A 102 -11.90 -7.44 -18.11
N VAL A 103 -10.94 -8.38 -18.15
CA VAL A 103 -9.89 -8.41 -19.16
C VAL A 103 -10.07 -9.61 -20.07
N SER A 104 -10.02 -9.36 -21.37
CA SER A 104 -10.13 -10.37 -22.41
C SER A 104 -8.79 -10.63 -23.09
N PHE A 105 -8.67 -11.78 -23.77
CA PHE A 105 -7.43 -12.11 -24.47
C PHE A 105 -7.06 -11.06 -25.53
N HIS A 106 -8.03 -10.54 -26.27
CA HIS A 106 -7.80 -9.55 -27.33
C HIS A 106 -7.17 -8.23 -26.83
N ASP A 107 -7.36 -7.85 -25.56
CA ASP A 107 -6.81 -6.61 -24.99
C ASP A 107 -5.27 -6.62 -24.99
N HIS A 108 -4.68 -7.81 -25.03
CA HIS A 108 -3.22 -7.99 -24.99
C HIS A 108 -2.56 -7.81 -26.36
N VAL A 109 -3.35 -7.82 -27.45
CA VAL A 109 -2.85 -7.76 -28.83
C VAL A 109 -2.27 -6.38 -29.10
N GLY A 110 -0.99 -6.32 -29.47
CA GLY A 110 -0.29 -5.06 -29.75
C GLY A 110 0.12 -4.28 -28.50
N VAL A 111 -0.12 -4.84 -27.31
CA VAL A 111 0.30 -4.28 -26.02
C VAL A 111 1.48 -5.08 -25.48
N ALA A 112 1.27 -6.38 -25.24
CA ALA A 112 2.28 -7.29 -24.71
C ALA A 112 2.61 -8.43 -25.68
N TYR A 113 1.65 -8.85 -26.51
CA TYR A 113 1.79 -10.01 -27.38
C TYR A 113 1.33 -9.73 -28.82
N ALA A 114 1.87 -10.51 -29.75
CA ALA A 114 1.38 -10.55 -31.11
C ALA A 114 0.02 -11.27 -31.20
N LYS A 115 -0.77 -10.97 -32.22
CA LYS A 115 -2.11 -11.54 -32.40
C LYS A 115 -2.13 -13.07 -32.41
N GLU A 116 -1.15 -13.69 -33.07
CA GLU A 116 -1.06 -15.16 -33.15
C GLU A 116 -0.65 -15.80 -31.82
N GLU A 117 0.19 -15.13 -31.03
CA GLU A 117 0.56 -15.58 -29.68
C GLU A 117 -0.67 -15.55 -28.74
N VAL A 118 -1.44 -14.45 -28.77
CA VAL A 118 -2.68 -14.34 -28.01
C VAL A 118 -3.69 -15.41 -28.43
N LYS A 119 -3.76 -15.71 -29.74
CA LYS A 119 -4.63 -16.77 -30.25
C LYS A 119 -4.21 -18.15 -29.73
N ALA A 120 -2.91 -18.42 -29.69
CA ALA A 120 -2.37 -19.66 -29.14
C ALA A 120 -2.67 -19.77 -27.64
N MET A 121 -2.39 -18.74 -26.85
CA MET A 121 -2.69 -18.71 -25.41
C MET A 121 -4.18 -18.88 -25.11
N ALA A 122 -5.06 -18.24 -25.90
CA ALA A 122 -6.50 -18.42 -25.74
C ALA A 122 -6.96 -19.84 -26.10
N ALA A 123 -6.32 -20.49 -27.07
CA ALA A 123 -6.69 -21.85 -27.48
C ALA A 123 -6.26 -22.93 -26.47
N GLU A 124 -5.31 -22.65 -25.58
CA GLU A 124 -4.88 -23.56 -24.50
C GLU A 124 -5.95 -23.77 -23.44
N ILE A 125 -6.84 -22.80 -23.26
CA ILE A 125 -7.93 -22.89 -22.28
C ILE A 125 -9.20 -23.47 -22.92
N MET A 126 -9.88 -24.33 -22.17
CA MET A 126 -11.19 -24.86 -22.56
C MET A 126 -12.29 -24.00 -21.92
N VAL A 127 -13.16 -23.45 -22.76
CA VAL A 127 -14.27 -22.57 -22.36
C VAL A 127 -15.59 -23.27 -22.65
N VAL A 128 -16.50 -23.25 -21.68
CA VAL A 128 -17.88 -23.74 -21.84
C VAL A 128 -18.65 -22.73 -22.69
N ASP A 129 -19.30 -23.21 -23.74
CA ASP A 129 -20.13 -22.44 -24.69
C ASP A 129 -21.44 -23.21 -24.96
N GLY A 130 -22.43 -22.57 -25.57
CA GLY A 130 -23.70 -23.18 -25.92
C GLY A 130 -24.93 -22.34 -25.58
N PRO A 131 -26.14 -22.90 -25.74
CA PRO A 131 -26.42 -24.29 -26.12
C PRO A 131 -26.18 -24.61 -27.61
N ASN A 132 -25.91 -25.89 -27.93
CA ASN A 132 -25.90 -26.40 -29.30
C ASN A 132 -27.34 -26.68 -29.82
N ASN A 133 -27.46 -27.24 -31.03
CA ASN A 133 -28.77 -27.57 -31.63
C ASN A 133 -29.57 -28.63 -30.86
N GLU A 134 -28.94 -29.37 -29.95
CA GLU A 134 -29.55 -30.37 -29.08
C GLU A 134 -29.92 -29.79 -27.70
N GLY A 135 -29.62 -28.51 -27.45
CA GLY A 135 -29.87 -27.84 -26.18
C GLY A 135 -28.80 -28.09 -25.12
N GLU A 136 -27.67 -28.72 -25.48
CA GLU A 136 -26.59 -29.05 -24.56
C GLU A 136 -25.47 -28.00 -24.60
N MET A 137 -24.87 -27.72 -23.43
CA MET A 137 -23.64 -26.92 -23.33
C MET A 137 -22.44 -27.78 -23.72
N PHE A 138 -21.49 -27.21 -24.46
CA PHE A 138 -20.29 -27.91 -24.91
C PHE A 138 -19.04 -27.12 -24.54
N THR A 139 -17.88 -27.77 -24.57
CA THR A 139 -16.59 -27.11 -24.34
C THR A 139 -15.86 -26.90 -25.67
N ARG A 140 -15.29 -25.72 -25.87
CA ARG A 140 -14.43 -25.41 -27.02
C ARG A 140 -13.11 -24.79 -26.59
N PRO A 141 -12.08 -24.83 -27.44
CA PRO A 141 -10.91 -23.98 -27.28
C PRO A 141 -11.33 -22.51 -27.18
N GLY A 142 -10.64 -21.76 -26.32
CA GLY A 142 -10.87 -20.34 -26.15
C GLY A 142 -10.55 -19.55 -27.43
N LYS A 143 -11.21 -18.41 -27.57
CA LYS A 143 -11.01 -17.44 -28.65
C LYS A 143 -10.55 -16.11 -28.06
N GLN A 144 -10.00 -15.24 -28.90
CA GLN A 144 -9.46 -13.94 -28.48
C GLN A 144 -10.49 -13.05 -27.78
N SER A 145 -11.78 -13.19 -28.10
CA SER A 145 -12.85 -12.42 -27.46
C SER A 145 -13.30 -12.98 -26.10
N ASP A 146 -12.84 -14.18 -25.71
CA ASP A 146 -13.15 -14.71 -24.38
C ASP A 146 -12.38 -13.91 -23.30
N GLN A 147 -12.97 -13.85 -22.11
CA GLN A 147 -12.35 -13.31 -20.91
C GLN A 147 -11.38 -14.31 -20.30
N PHE A 148 -10.54 -13.85 -19.38
CA PHE A 148 -9.76 -14.77 -18.56
C PHE A 148 -10.67 -15.70 -17.74
N PRO A 149 -10.32 -16.99 -17.65
CA PRO A 149 -11.15 -17.97 -16.98
C PRO A 149 -11.25 -17.64 -15.49
N GLN A 150 -12.43 -17.86 -14.91
CA GLN A 150 -12.63 -17.73 -13.47
C GLN A 150 -12.01 -18.92 -12.75
N SER A 151 -11.25 -18.66 -11.68
CA SER A 151 -10.62 -19.71 -10.86
C SER A 151 -11.64 -20.58 -10.12
N TYR A 152 -12.83 -20.03 -9.83
CA TYR A 152 -13.91 -20.71 -9.11
C TYR A 152 -15.25 -20.45 -9.80
N ALA A 153 -16.18 -21.39 -9.67
CA ALA A 153 -17.51 -21.27 -10.27
C ALA A 153 -18.39 -20.18 -9.62
N ASN A 154 -18.15 -19.87 -8.35
CA ASN A 154 -18.87 -18.84 -7.59
C ASN A 154 -18.11 -18.46 -6.31
N GLU A 155 -18.57 -17.40 -5.64
CA GLU A 155 -17.98 -16.89 -4.41
C GLU A 155 -17.95 -17.92 -3.27
N ALA A 156 -19.00 -18.73 -3.12
CA ALA A 156 -19.07 -19.73 -2.05
C ALA A 156 -18.01 -20.84 -2.24
N ALA A 157 -17.78 -21.26 -3.49
CA ALA A 157 -16.72 -22.20 -3.83
C ALA A 157 -15.34 -21.60 -3.55
N ALA A 158 -15.12 -20.33 -3.90
CA ALA A 158 -13.89 -19.62 -3.61
C ALA A 158 -13.62 -19.50 -2.10
N ARG A 159 -14.62 -19.16 -1.30
CA ARG A 159 -14.52 -19.10 0.17
C ARG A 159 -14.24 -20.46 0.77
N SER A 160 -14.93 -21.50 0.31
CA SER A 160 -14.70 -22.87 0.78
C SER A 160 -13.26 -23.33 0.54
N ALA A 161 -12.71 -23.03 -0.65
CA ALA A 161 -11.34 -23.39 -1.00
C ALA A 161 -10.27 -22.59 -0.22
N ASN A 162 -10.59 -21.40 0.28
CA ASN A 162 -9.64 -20.47 0.92
C ASN A 162 -9.98 -20.19 2.40
N GLY A 163 -10.50 -21.17 3.13
CA GLY A 163 -10.71 -21.05 4.59
C GLY A 163 -11.71 -19.96 5.00
N GLY A 164 -12.70 -19.66 4.16
CA GLY A 164 -13.73 -18.64 4.36
C GLY A 164 -13.43 -17.28 3.73
N ALA A 165 -12.18 -17.03 3.32
CA ALA A 165 -11.78 -15.80 2.65
C ALA A 165 -12.12 -15.83 1.15
N TYR A 166 -12.54 -14.71 0.59
CA TYR A 166 -12.80 -14.59 -0.85
C TYR A 166 -11.64 -13.84 -1.52
N PRO A 167 -10.88 -14.49 -2.43
CA PRO A 167 -9.87 -13.79 -3.24
C PRO A 167 -10.57 -12.74 -4.13
N PRO A 168 -10.23 -11.45 -3.99
CA PRO A 168 -10.85 -10.41 -4.82
C PRO A 168 -10.44 -10.55 -6.28
N ASP A 169 -11.34 -10.14 -7.18
CA ASP A 169 -11.02 -9.98 -8.60
C ASP A 169 -9.94 -8.89 -8.77
N LEU A 170 -8.93 -9.18 -9.59
CA LEU A 170 -7.76 -8.33 -9.73
C LEU A 170 -7.85 -7.32 -10.89
N SER A 171 -8.92 -7.31 -11.68
CA SER A 171 -9.06 -6.39 -12.83
C SER A 171 -8.88 -4.93 -12.45
N LEU A 172 -9.41 -4.50 -11.29
CA LEU A 172 -9.37 -3.11 -10.83
C LEU A 172 -8.65 -2.92 -9.50
N ILE A 173 -7.88 -3.91 -9.03
CA ILE A 173 -7.36 -3.91 -7.65
C ILE A 173 -6.47 -2.70 -7.36
N THR A 174 -5.71 -2.24 -8.35
CA THR A 174 -4.86 -1.04 -8.25
C THR A 174 -5.66 0.25 -8.19
N LYS A 175 -6.94 0.27 -8.55
CA LYS A 175 -7.84 1.44 -8.37
C LYS A 175 -8.78 1.27 -7.18
N ALA A 176 -9.07 0.02 -6.81
CA ALA A 176 -9.96 -0.33 -5.71
C ALA A 176 -9.27 -0.28 -4.33
N ARG A 177 -7.97 0.03 -4.27
CA ARG A 177 -7.20 0.18 -3.03
C ARG A 177 -6.53 1.55 -2.96
N HIS A 178 -6.38 2.04 -1.74
CA HIS A 178 -5.69 3.29 -1.47
C HIS A 178 -4.23 3.20 -1.92
N ASN A 179 -3.63 4.33 -2.32
CA ASN A 179 -2.25 4.41 -2.82
C ASN A 179 -1.93 3.44 -3.99
N SER A 180 -2.96 2.89 -4.64
CA SER A 180 -2.90 2.15 -5.89
C SER A 180 -1.82 1.08 -5.93
N GLN A 181 -0.87 1.22 -6.86
CA GLN A 181 0.22 0.29 -7.07
C GLN A 181 1.13 0.14 -5.85
N ASN A 182 1.40 1.23 -5.12
CA ASN A 182 2.30 1.22 -3.97
C ASN A 182 1.81 0.27 -2.87
N TYR A 183 0.49 0.26 -2.64
CA TYR A 183 -0.13 -0.64 -1.66
C TYR A 183 0.03 -2.11 -2.07
N VAL A 184 -0.34 -2.44 -3.31
CA VAL A 184 -0.29 -3.83 -3.80
C VAL A 184 1.16 -4.36 -3.84
N PHE A 185 2.14 -3.52 -4.20
CA PHE A 185 3.55 -3.91 -4.12
C PHE A 185 4.03 -4.12 -2.69
N SER A 186 3.67 -3.21 -1.79
CA SER A 186 4.08 -3.29 -0.38
C SER A 186 3.49 -4.53 0.29
N LEU A 187 2.33 -5.01 -0.18
CA LEU A 187 1.72 -6.26 0.27
C LEU A 187 2.60 -7.49 0.00
N ALA A 188 3.60 -7.43 -0.89
CA ALA A 188 4.61 -8.49 -1.01
C ALA A 188 5.54 -8.56 0.22
N GLY A 189 5.62 -7.51 1.04
CA GLY A 189 6.48 -7.39 2.21
C GLY A 189 6.02 -8.18 3.44
N TYR A 190 5.70 -9.46 3.27
CA TYR A 190 5.44 -10.41 4.37
C TYR A 190 6.62 -10.44 5.35
N ARG A 191 6.31 -10.46 6.65
CA ARG A 191 7.29 -10.49 7.74
C ARG A 191 6.84 -11.43 8.84
N ASP A 192 7.74 -11.75 9.75
CA ASP A 192 7.38 -12.44 10.98
C ASP A 192 6.63 -11.47 11.91
N PRO A 193 5.62 -11.95 12.66
CA PRO A 193 4.85 -11.12 13.57
C PRO A 193 5.76 -10.56 14.68
N PRO A 194 5.60 -9.28 15.05
CA PRO A 194 6.33 -8.69 16.16
C PRO A 194 5.97 -9.36 17.49
N ALA A 195 6.84 -9.24 18.49
CA ALA A 195 6.64 -9.85 19.79
C ALA A 195 5.31 -9.39 20.42
N GLY A 196 4.46 -10.36 20.79
CA GLY A 196 3.16 -10.12 21.42
C GLY A 196 1.96 -10.16 20.47
N VAL A 197 2.17 -10.20 19.15
CA VAL A 197 1.08 -10.38 18.17
C VAL A 197 0.90 -11.86 17.87
N ALA A 198 -0.26 -12.41 18.21
CA ALA A 198 -0.64 -13.78 17.90
C ALA A 198 -1.63 -13.80 16.73
N ILE A 199 -1.19 -14.36 15.59
CA ILE A 199 -2.03 -14.53 14.41
C ILE A 199 -2.79 -15.86 14.53
N ARG A 200 -4.07 -15.85 14.13
CA ARG A 200 -4.90 -17.05 14.14
C ARG A 200 -4.38 -18.07 13.12
N GLU A 201 -4.66 -19.35 13.37
CA GLU A 201 -4.29 -20.42 12.45
C GLU A 201 -4.91 -20.21 11.06
N GLY A 202 -4.11 -20.38 10.00
CA GLY A 202 -4.51 -20.14 8.61
C GLY A 202 -4.40 -18.69 8.13
N LEU A 203 -4.03 -17.74 9.01
CA LEU A 203 -3.72 -16.36 8.65
C LEU A 203 -2.20 -16.12 8.69
N HIS A 204 -1.74 -15.12 7.93
CA HIS A 204 -0.34 -14.73 7.80
C HIS A 204 -0.15 -13.26 8.19
N TYR A 205 0.98 -12.94 8.81
CA TYR A 205 1.29 -11.56 9.21
C TYR A 205 1.74 -10.73 7.99
N ASN A 206 1.12 -9.58 7.81
CA ASN A 206 1.54 -8.58 6.84
C ASN A 206 1.31 -7.17 7.39
N PRO A 207 2.36 -6.37 7.64
CA PRO A 207 2.21 -5.06 8.27
C PRO A 207 1.42 -4.05 7.44
N TYR A 208 1.35 -4.21 6.12
CA TYR A 208 0.63 -3.29 5.23
C TYR A 208 -0.86 -3.63 5.09
N PHE A 209 -1.27 -4.84 5.48
CA PHE A 209 -2.67 -5.23 5.40
C PHE A 209 -3.44 -4.65 6.59
N PRO A 210 -4.61 -4.02 6.38
CA PRO A 210 -5.45 -3.54 7.49
C PRO A 210 -5.82 -4.69 8.44
N GLY A 211 -5.49 -4.55 9.73
CA GLY A 211 -5.63 -5.60 10.74
C GLY A 211 -4.48 -6.60 10.80
N GLU A 212 -3.40 -6.37 10.04
CA GLU A 212 -2.13 -7.11 9.99
C GLU A 212 -2.18 -8.62 9.67
N ALA A 213 -3.36 -9.22 9.59
CA ALA A 213 -3.58 -10.64 9.37
C ALA A 213 -4.29 -10.89 8.03
N ILE A 214 -3.58 -11.48 7.07
CA ILE A 214 -4.08 -11.78 5.74
C ILE A 214 -4.23 -13.29 5.52
N ALA A 215 -5.29 -13.72 4.82
CA ALA A 215 -5.56 -15.13 4.54
C ALA A 215 -4.71 -15.71 3.38
N MET A 216 -4.01 -14.84 2.65
CA MET A 216 -3.16 -15.23 1.54
C MET A 216 -1.74 -15.53 2.07
N PRO A 217 -1.14 -16.68 1.72
CA PRO A 217 0.26 -16.94 2.01
C PRO A 217 1.18 -16.11 1.10
N LYS A 218 2.48 -16.09 1.40
CA LYS A 218 3.47 -15.48 0.53
C LYS A 218 3.59 -16.27 -0.79
N MET A 219 2.98 -15.73 -1.85
CA MET A 219 2.95 -16.36 -3.18
C MET A 219 4.22 -16.10 -4.00
N LEU A 220 4.82 -14.92 -3.84
CA LEU A 220 6.00 -14.51 -4.60
C LEU A 220 7.26 -14.92 -3.84
N ASN A 221 7.81 -16.09 -4.19
CA ASN A 221 9.10 -16.58 -3.68
C ASN A 221 10.17 -16.46 -4.78
N ASP A 222 11.42 -16.21 -4.41
CA ASP A 222 12.53 -16.16 -5.38
C ASP A 222 12.58 -17.44 -6.22
N GLY A 223 12.58 -17.29 -7.54
CA GLY A 223 12.60 -18.38 -8.50
C GLY A 223 11.25 -19.04 -8.79
N ALA A 224 10.13 -18.50 -8.31
CA ALA A 224 8.80 -19.10 -8.51
C ALA A 224 8.34 -19.13 -9.98
N VAL A 225 8.75 -18.14 -10.78
CA VAL A 225 8.39 -18.03 -12.21
C VAL A 225 9.64 -18.03 -13.07
N LYS A 226 9.59 -18.70 -14.21
CA LYS A 226 10.66 -18.63 -15.21
C LYS A 226 10.28 -17.62 -16.28
N TYR A 227 11.07 -16.56 -16.42
CA TYR A 227 10.89 -15.58 -17.49
C TYR A 227 11.44 -16.09 -18.83
N ASP A 228 10.76 -15.75 -19.92
CA ASP A 228 11.15 -16.14 -21.28
C ASP A 228 12.34 -15.33 -21.82
N ASP A 229 12.55 -14.13 -21.29
CA ASP A 229 13.61 -13.19 -21.67
C ASP A 229 14.93 -13.39 -20.89
N GLY A 230 14.96 -14.32 -19.94
CA GLY A 230 16.11 -14.58 -19.07
C GLY A 230 16.27 -13.62 -17.89
N THR A 231 15.26 -12.78 -17.60
CA THR A 231 15.28 -11.88 -16.44
C THR A 231 15.35 -12.68 -15.12
N PRO A 232 16.20 -12.26 -14.15
CA PRO A 232 16.27 -12.92 -12.84
C PRO A 232 14.93 -12.86 -12.10
N SER A 233 14.40 -14.03 -11.76
CA SER A 233 13.15 -14.19 -11.03
C SER A 233 13.32 -13.95 -9.53
N THR A 234 13.48 -12.68 -9.16
CA THR A 234 13.47 -12.25 -7.75
C THR A 234 12.06 -11.80 -7.34
N GLU A 235 11.74 -11.91 -6.07
CA GLU A 235 10.47 -11.47 -5.48
C GLU A 235 10.13 -10.03 -5.86
N SER A 236 11.09 -9.11 -5.74
CA SER A 236 10.90 -7.70 -6.10
C SER A 236 10.65 -7.49 -7.59
N GLN A 237 11.27 -8.29 -8.44
CA GLN A 237 11.10 -8.19 -9.90
C GLN A 237 9.73 -8.73 -10.31
N MET A 238 9.34 -9.90 -9.81
CA MET A 238 8.00 -10.46 -10.02
C MET A 238 6.90 -9.52 -9.48
N GLY A 239 7.10 -8.97 -8.28
CA GLY A 239 6.16 -8.00 -7.70
C GLY A 239 6.00 -6.77 -8.59
N LYS A 240 7.08 -6.23 -9.14
CA LYS A 240 7.05 -5.09 -10.07
C LYS A 240 6.32 -5.42 -11.38
N ASP A 241 6.58 -6.60 -11.95
CA ASP A 241 6.02 -6.99 -13.23
C ASP A 241 4.53 -7.29 -13.15
N VAL A 242 4.10 -8.06 -12.13
CA VAL A 242 2.67 -8.30 -11.83
C VAL A 242 1.96 -6.97 -11.63
N LEU A 243 2.56 -6.05 -10.89
CA LEU A 243 1.93 -4.78 -10.58
C LEU A 243 1.78 -3.88 -11.81
N THR A 244 2.80 -3.86 -12.67
CA THR A 244 2.74 -3.11 -13.93
C THR A 244 1.62 -3.65 -14.80
N PHE A 245 1.46 -4.98 -14.84
CA PHE A 245 0.32 -5.63 -15.49
C PHE A 245 -1.03 -5.29 -14.84
N LEU A 246 -1.16 -5.37 -13.51
CA LEU A 246 -2.41 -5.05 -12.81
C LEU A 246 -2.77 -3.56 -12.90
N SER A 247 -1.78 -2.67 -13.07
CA SER A 247 -2.06 -1.28 -13.37
C SER A 247 -2.59 -1.09 -14.77
N TRP A 248 -2.02 -1.80 -15.75
CA TRP A 248 -2.52 -1.74 -17.12
C TRP A 248 -3.93 -2.34 -17.20
N ALA A 249 -4.18 -3.47 -16.55
CA ALA A 249 -5.50 -4.10 -16.50
C ALA A 249 -6.57 -3.14 -15.96
N ALA A 250 -6.21 -2.28 -15.00
CA ALA A 250 -7.12 -1.31 -14.42
C ALA A 250 -7.23 0.02 -15.20
N GLU A 251 -6.21 0.39 -15.97
CA GLU A 251 -6.15 1.61 -16.79
C GLU A 251 -5.48 1.36 -18.15
N PRO A 252 -6.14 0.61 -19.06
CA PRO A 252 -5.58 0.36 -20.40
C PRO A 252 -5.45 1.64 -21.22
N GLU A 253 -6.21 2.69 -20.90
CA GLU A 253 -6.20 3.98 -21.58
C GLU A 253 -5.07 4.92 -21.14
N MET A 254 -4.18 4.53 -20.21
CA MET A 254 -3.21 5.42 -19.58
C MET A 254 -2.32 6.17 -20.60
N GLU A 255 -1.80 5.47 -21.62
CA GLU A 255 -0.92 6.07 -22.62
C GLU A 255 -1.67 7.10 -23.49
N GLU A 256 -2.84 6.72 -24.01
CA GLU A 256 -3.68 7.62 -24.81
C GLU A 256 -4.16 8.82 -23.98
N ARG A 257 -4.62 8.59 -22.75
CA ARG A 257 -5.08 9.61 -21.81
C ARG A 257 -3.99 10.65 -21.54
N ASN A 258 -2.76 10.21 -21.30
CA ASN A 258 -1.64 11.11 -21.05
C ASN A 258 -1.24 11.90 -22.31
N LEU A 259 -1.25 11.26 -23.47
CA LEU A 259 -0.93 11.89 -24.75
C LEU A 259 -1.97 12.95 -25.15
N VAL A 260 -3.26 12.60 -25.05
CA VAL A 260 -4.38 13.51 -25.31
C VAL A 260 -4.42 14.63 -24.27
N GLY A 261 -4.18 14.31 -22.99
CA GLY A 261 -4.08 15.28 -21.91
C GLY A 261 -2.99 16.34 -22.18
N PHE A 262 -1.79 15.91 -22.57
CA PHE A 262 -0.71 16.83 -22.91
C PHE A 262 -1.06 17.75 -24.09
N LYS A 263 -1.65 17.19 -25.16
CA LYS A 263 -2.12 17.96 -26.32
C LYS A 263 -3.14 19.03 -25.93
N TRP A 264 -4.14 18.67 -25.11
CA TRP A 264 -5.18 19.61 -24.69
C TRP A 264 -4.68 20.66 -23.71
N ILE A 265 -3.78 20.32 -22.79
CA ILE A 265 -3.16 21.32 -21.89
C ILE A 265 -2.43 22.38 -22.72
N LEU A 266 -1.69 21.99 -23.76
CA LEU A 266 -1.01 22.91 -24.64
C LEU A 266 -1.99 23.81 -25.42
N VAL A 267 -3.02 23.22 -26.03
CA VAL A 267 -4.04 23.96 -26.79
C VAL A 267 -4.82 24.93 -25.88
N LEU A 268 -5.26 24.48 -24.71
CA LEU A 268 -5.99 25.30 -23.75
C LEU A 268 -5.12 26.42 -23.17
N SER A 269 -3.82 26.19 -22.98
CA SER A 269 -2.89 27.23 -22.53
C SER A 269 -2.76 28.35 -23.58
N LEU A 270 -2.64 27.99 -24.87
CA LEU A 270 -2.60 28.97 -25.96
C LEU A 270 -3.94 29.71 -26.10
N ALA A 271 -5.06 29.00 -26.03
CA ALA A 271 -6.39 29.59 -26.06
C ALA A 271 -6.62 30.55 -24.88
N LEU A 272 -6.16 30.20 -23.68
CA LEU A 272 -6.24 31.04 -22.49
C LEU A 272 -5.40 32.31 -22.65
N LEU A 273 -4.19 32.21 -23.21
CA LEU A 273 -3.35 33.38 -23.51
C LEU A 273 -4.03 34.31 -24.52
N GLN A 274 -4.60 33.75 -25.60
CA GLN A 274 -5.34 34.53 -26.59
C GLN A 274 -6.57 35.19 -25.98
N ALA A 275 -7.36 34.47 -25.18
CA ALA A 275 -8.54 34.99 -24.50
C ALA A 275 -8.19 36.10 -23.51
N ALA A 276 -7.10 35.92 -22.74
CA ALA A 276 -6.58 36.94 -21.84
C ALA A 276 -6.16 38.21 -22.60
N ASN A 277 -5.44 38.06 -23.72
CA ASN A 277 -5.07 39.18 -24.57
C ASN A 277 -6.29 39.89 -25.16
N TYR A 278 -7.25 39.13 -25.72
CA TYR A 278 -8.49 39.67 -26.27
C TYR A 278 -9.31 40.44 -25.22
N ARG A 279 -9.43 39.88 -24.02
CA ARG A 279 -10.07 40.56 -22.88
C ARG A 279 -9.34 41.87 -22.54
N ARG A 280 -8.01 41.86 -22.49
CA ARG A 280 -7.19 43.06 -22.23
C ARG A 280 -7.30 44.09 -23.34
N LEU A 281 -7.55 43.69 -24.59
CA LEU A 281 -7.75 44.57 -25.73
C LEU A 281 -9.15 45.21 -25.75
N LYS A 282 -10.20 44.50 -25.32
CA LYS A 282 -11.58 45.01 -25.37
C LYS A 282 -12.00 45.85 -24.16
N TRP A 283 -11.45 45.56 -22.98
CA TRP A 283 -11.78 46.25 -21.74
C TRP A 283 -11.08 47.59 -21.45
N PRO A 284 -10.08 48.11 -22.21
CA PRO A 284 -9.45 49.39 -21.92
C PRO A 284 -10.45 50.54 -21.87
N VAL A 285 -11.43 50.59 -22.78
CA VAL A 285 -12.44 51.68 -22.84
C VAL A 285 -13.15 51.89 -21.51
N LEU A 286 -13.51 50.80 -20.83
CA LEU A 286 -14.14 50.86 -19.50
C LEU A 286 -13.13 51.05 -18.37
N LYS A 287 -11.92 50.48 -18.50
CA LYS A 287 -10.88 50.52 -17.45
C LYS A 287 -10.09 51.82 -17.40
N SER A 288 -9.99 52.57 -18.51
CA SER A 288 -9.27 53.85 -18.60
C SER A 288 -10.21 55.06 -18.58
N ARG A 289 -11.53 54.86 -18.42
CA ARG A 289 -12.48 55.97 -18.33
C ARG A 289 -12.23 56.80 -17.08
N LYS A 290 -12.24 58.13 -17.23
CA LYS A 290 -12.25 59.07 -16.12
C LYS A 290 -13.69 59.53 -15.90
N LEU A 291 -14.20 59.35 -14.69
CA LEU A 291 -15.58 59.74 -14.34
C LEU A 291 -15.52 60.98 -13.46
N VAL A 292 -16.28 62.01 -13.83
CA VAL A 292 -16.60 63.13 -12.93
C VAL A 292 -17.89 62.75 -12.24
N LEU A 293 -17.83 62.56 -10.92
CA LEU A 293 -18.99 62.23 -10.10
C LEU A 293 -19.44 63.49 -9.38
N ASP A 294 -20.58 64.05 -9.81
CA ASP A 294 -21.18 65.21 -9.17
C ASP A 294 -22.04 64.73 -7.98
N VAL A 295 -21.37 64.43 -6.87
CA VAL A 295 -22.00 63.91 -5.65
C VAL A 295 -21.66 64.75 -4.41
N VAL A 296 -21.33 66.03 -4.62
CA VAL A 296 -21.13 66.97 -3.52
C VAL A 296 -22.50 67.57 -3.17
N LYS A 297 -22.99 67.25 -1.97
CA LYS A 297 -24.14 67.92 -1.35
C LYS A 297 -23.68 69.09 -0.49
#